data_AF-A0A4T2H372-F1
#
_entry.id   AF-A0A4T2H372-F1
#
_cell.length_a   1.000
_cell.length_b   1.000
_cell.length_c   1.000
_cell.angle_alpha   90.00
_cell.angle_beta   90.00
_cell.angle_gamma   90.00
#
_symmetry.space_group_name_H-M   'P 1'
#
loop_
_entity.id
_entity.type
_entity.pdbx_description
1 polymer ?
#
loop_
_entity_poly.entity_id
_entity_poly.type
_entity_poly.pdbx_seq_one_letter_code
_entity_poly.pdbx_strand_id
1 'polypeptide(L)'
;MSSRNLPEFIIVEGNNDLGEFFQVDGELFSDVELLGNLKKWDEWDVSIIIDDDTNRSISDDFSEIIYFPTHEDNIDYIRTKKGLEPLYHTPSQPYTTISKNEWLELLD
;
A
#
# COMPACT_ATOMS: atom_id res chain seq x y z
N MET A 1 -22.12 6.13 27.45
CA MET A 1 -21.52 6.04 26.11
C MET A 1 -20.36 5.07 26.23
N SER A 2 -20.38 3.96 25.48
CA SER A 2 -19.30 2.97 25.53
C SER A 2 -18.06 3.64 24.95
N SER A 3 -17.03 3.84 25.76
CA SER A 3 -15.70 4.24 25.29
C SER A 3 -15.20 3.10 24.41
N ARG A 4 -15.27 3.25 23.09
CA ARG A 4 -14.49 2.39 22.19
C ARG A 4 -13.04 2.61 22.59
N ASN A 5 -12.38 1.58 23.13
CA ASN A 5 -10.93 1.53 23.19
C ASN A 5 -10.49 1.36 21.74
N LEU A 6 -10.29 2.48 21.04
CA LEU A 6 -9.67 2.47 19.72
C LEU A 6 -8.19 2.10 19.91
N PRO A 7 -7.63 1.26 19.02
CA PRO A 7 -6.20 1.00 19.04
C PRO A 7 -5.43 2.29 18.80
N GLU A 8 -4.24 2.41 19.39
CA GLU A 8 -3.36 3.56 19.18
C GLU A 8 -2.83 3.59 17.75
N PHE A 9 -2.55 2.41 17.18
CA PHE A 9 -2.15 2.25 15.80
C PHE A 9 -2.71 0.95 15.21
N ILE A 10 -2.78 0.89 13.89
CA ILE A 10 -3.14 -0.28 13.09
C ILE A 10 -1.98 -0.59 12.15
N ILE A 11 -1.57 -1.86 12.10
CA ILE A 11 -0.57 -2.35 11.16
C ILE A 11 -1.30 -3.04 10.00
N VAL A 12 -0.99 -2.61 8.79
CA VAL A 12 -1.46 -3.19 7.54
C VAL A 12 -0.30 -3.91 6.89
N GLU A 13 -0.34 -5.23 6.89
CA GLU A 13 0.71 -6.08 6.35
C GLU A 13 0.37 -6.52 4.93
N GLY A 14 1.37 -6.58 4.04
CA GLY A 14 1.22 -7.34 2.79
C GLY A 14 1.10 -8.84 3.08
N ASN A 15 0.11 -9.52 2.49
CA ASN A 15 -0.01 -10.98 2.69
C ASN A 15 0.93 -11.74 1.73
N ASN A 16 1.92 -12.44 2.27
CA ASN A 16 2.91 -13.16 1.45
C ASN A 16 2.42 -14.51 0.90
N ASP A 17 1.34 -15.08 1.44
CA ASP A 17 0.82 -16.39 1.03
C ASP A 17 -0.21 -16.27 -0.10
N LEU A 18 -1.04 -15.23 -0.04
CA LEU A 18 -2.12 -14.92 -0.97
C LEU A 18 -1.92 -13.51 -1.49
N GLY A 19 -0.76 -13.26 -2.13
CA GLY A 19 -0.20 -11.96 -2.54
C GLY A 19 -1.18 -10.85 -2.90
N GLU A 20 -2.36 -11.15 -3.43
CA GLU A 20 -3.43 -10.21 -3.72
C GLU A 20 -4.14 -9.55 -2.51
N PHE A 21 -3.88 -10.00 -1.28
CA PHE A 21 -4.52 -9.51 -0.05
C PHE A 21 -3.56 -8.74 0.87
N PHE A 22 -4.17 -7.99 1.78
CA PHE A 22 -3.51 -7.41 2.95
C PHE A 22 -4.03 -8.09 4.22
N GLN A 23 -3.24 -8.04 5.28
CA GLN A 23 -3.60 -8.58 6.57
C GLN A 23 -3.61 -7.48 7.64
N VAL A 24 -4.64 -7.47 8.48
CA VAL A 24 -4.73 -6.61 9.67
C VAL A 24 -5.25 -7.47 10.81
N ASP A 25 -4.49 -7.60 11.90
CA ASP A 25 -4.82 -8.43 13.07
C ASP A 25 -5.25 -9.88 12.71
N GLY A 26 -4.66 -10.45 11.64
CA GLY A 26 -4.95 -11.79 11.15
C GLY A 26 -6.20 -11.90 10.26
N GLU A 27 -6.91 -10.81 10.01
CA GLU A 27 -8.00 -10.73 9.03
C GLU A 27 -7.47 -10.30 7.66
N LEU A 28 -7.99 -10.93 6.59
CA LEU A 28 -7.61 -10.61 5.22
C LEU A 28 -8.54 -9.56 4.60
N PHE A 29 -7.94 -8.59 3.91
CA PHE A 29 -8.65 -7.52 3.22
C PHE A 29 -8.25 -7.48 1.75
N SER A 30 -9.25 -7.46 0.87
CA SER A 30 -9.07 -7.05 -0.52
C SER A 30 -8.78 -5.55 -0.62
N ASP A 31 -8.32 -5.07 -1.78
CA ASP A 31 -8.03 -3.64 -1.97
C ASP A 31 -9.24 -2.74 -1.66
N VAL A 32 -10.44 -3.16 -2.10
CA VAL A 32 -11.67 -2.39 -1.88
C VAL A 32 -12.02 -2.30 -0.39
N GLU A 33 -11.88 -3.41 0.33
CA GLU A 33 -12.18 -3.47 1.76
C GLU A 33 -11.14 -2.68 2.56
N LEU A 34 -9.85 -2.82 2.21
CA LEU A 34 -8.77 -2.09 2.86
C LEU A 34 -8.93 -0.58 2.68
N LEU A 35 -9.08 -0.10 1.45
CA LEU A 35 -9.25 1.34 1.16
C LEU A 35 -10.49 1.92 1.88
N GLY A 36 -11.57 1.14 1.97
CA GLY A 36 -12.76 1.52 2.72
C GLY A 36 -12.55 1.61 4.24
N ASN A 37 -11.62 0.84 4.78
CA ASN A 37 -11.30 0.85 6.21
C ASN A 37 -10.23 1.90 6.56
N LEU A 38 -9.20 2.08 5.72
CA LEU A 38 -8.18 3.12 5.90
C LEU A 38 -8.80 4.50 6.11
N LYS A 39 -9.79 4.86 5.30
CA LYS A 39 -10.53 6.13 5.45
C LYS A 39 -11.24 6.27 6.80
N LYS A 40 -11.85 5.18 7.30
CA LYS A 40 -12.54 5.20 8.61
C LYS A 40 -11.54 5.28 9.76
N TRP A 41 -10.41 4.58 9.65
CA TRP A 41 -9.36 4.60 10.67
C TRP A 41 -8.68 5.96 10.75
N ASP A 42 -8.45 6.60 9.61
CA ASP A 42 -7.96 7.98 9.51
C ASP A 42 -8.97 8.98 10.13
N GLU A 43 -10.27 8.84 9.85
CA GLU A 43 -11.34 9.64 10.49
C GLU A 43 -11.40 9.47 12.03
N TRP A 44 -10.87 8.35 12.54
CA TRP A 44 -10.80 8.09 13.98
C TRP A 44 -9.49 8.57 14.61
N ASP A 45 -8.62 9.24 13.84
CA ASP A 45 -7.30 9.72 14.26
C ASP A 45 -6.40 8.58 14.76
N VAL A 46 -6.59 7.37 14.21
CA VAL A 46 -5.77 6.19 14.51
C VAL A 46 -4.56 6.21 13.59
N SER A 47 -3.37 6.03 14.15
CA SER A 47 -2.14 5.96 13.34
C SER A 47 -2.13 4.68 12.50
N ILE A 48 -1.89 4.81 11.19
CA ILE A 48 -1.83 3.67 10.27
C ILE A 48 -0.38 3.44 9.87
N ILE A 49 0.11 2.22 10.05
CA ILE A 49 1.43 1.78 9.63
C ILE A 49 1.23 0.76 8.53
N ILE A 50 1.78 1.02 7.35
CA ILE A 50 1.75 0.10 6.22
C ILE A 50 3.11 -0.60 6.19
N ASP A 51 3.09 -1.92 6.37
CA ASP A 51 4.24 -2.82 6.33
C ASP A 51 4.06 -3.82 5.19
N ASP A 52 4.33 -3.37 3.98
CA ASP A 52 4.18 -4.17 2.78
C ASP A 52 5.48 -4.18 1.98
N ASP A 53 6.20 -5.30 2.08
CA ASP A 53 7.46 -5.53 1.36
C ASP A 53 7.25 -5.93 -0.11
N THR A 54 6.01 -6.03 -0.59
CA THR A 54 5.73 -6.35 -1.98
C THR A 54 5.80 -5.11 -2.89
N ASN A 55 5.87 -5.32 -4.20
CA ASN A 55 6.01 -4.23 -5.18
C ASN A 55 4.68 -3.46 -5.40
N ARG A 56 4.07 -2.95 -4.33
CA ARG A 56 2.87 -2.10 -4.38
C ARG A 56 2.92 -1.04 -3.29
N SER A 57 2.14 0.02 -3.46
CA SER A 57 2.02 1.12 -2.51
C SER A 57 0.58 1.54 -2.40
N ILE A 58 0.19 2.11 -1.26
CA ILE A 58 -1.10 2.75 -1.09
C ILE A 58 -0.91 4.26 -1.35
N SER A 59 -1.82 4.88 -2.08
CA SER A 59 -1.81 6.34 -2.28
C SER A 59 -1.93 7.08 -0.95
N ASP A 60 -1.30 8.26 -0.83
CA ASP A 60 -1.36 9.09 0.39
C ASP A 60 -2.79 9.45 0.84
N ASP A 61 -3.74 9.54 -0.10
CA ASP A 61 -5.15 9.85 0.17
C ASP A 61 -6.04 8.60 0.31
N PHE A 62 -5.44 7.42 0.36
CA PHE A 62 -6.11 6.11 0.41
C PHE A 62 -7.21 5.95 -0.67
N SER A 63 -6.99 6.51 -1.86
CA SER A 63 -7.90 6.36 -2.99
C SER A 63 -7.65 5.11 -3.82
N GLU A 64 -6.40 4.64 -3.88
CA GLU A 64 -6.01 3.49 -4.70
C GLU A 64 -4.82 2.71 -4.12
N ILE A 65 -4.68 1.46 -4.58
CA ILE A 65 -3.47 0.65 -4.42
C ILE A 65 -2.77 0.62 -5.78
N ILE A 66 -1.51 1.00 -5.79
CA ILE A 66 -0.67 1.15 -6.98
C ILE A 66 0.28 -0.04 -7.03
N TYR A 67 0.30 -0.73 -8.16
CA TYR A 67 1.14 -1.91 -8.37
C TYR A 67 2.31 -1.57 -9.29
N PHE A 68 3.47 -2.11 -8.94
CA PHE A 68 4.73 -1.89 -9.65
C PHE A 68 5.26 -3.22 -10.17
N PRO A 69 5.81 -3.25 -11.40
CA PRO A 69 6.40 -4.47 -11.94
C PRO A 69 7.67 -4.86 -11.19
N THR A 70 8.41 -3.90 -10.61
CA THR A 70 9.62 -4.16 -9.84
C THR A 70 9.68 -3.36 -8.54
N HIS A 71 10.56 -3.78 -7.63
CA HIS A 71 10.84 -3.03 -6.41
C HIS A 71 11.52 -1.68 -6.69
N GLU A 72 12.32 -1.62 -7.77
CA GLU A 72 13.00 -0.41 -8.22
C GLU A 72 11.98 0.67 -8.63
N ASP A 73 10.92 0.28 -9.35
CA ASP A 73 9.80 1.17 -9.70
C ASP A 73 9.07 1.70 -8.45
N ASN A 74 8.84 0.84 -7.44
CA ASN A 74 8.23 1.26 -6.18
C ASN A 74 9.12 2.29 -5.46
N ILE A 75 10.43 2.03 -5.35
CA ILE A 75 11.37 2.96 -4.72
C ILE A 75 11.37 4.31 -5.45
N ASP A 76 11.43 4.30 -6.79
CA ASP A 76 11.45 5.55 -7.55
C ASP A 76 10.13 6.32 -7.46
N TYR A 77 8.99 5.62 -7.35
CA TYR A 77 7.71 6.25 -7.04
C TYR A 77 7.75 6.98 -5.68
N ILE A 78 8.20 6.32 -4.61
CA ILE A 78 8.29 6.92 -3.28
C ILE A 78 9.23 8.14 -3.29
N ARG A 79 10.37 8.03 -3.98
CA ARG A 79 11.32 9.14 -4.12
C ARG A 79 10.71 10.32 -4.86
N THR A 80 10.06 10.06 -5.99
CA THR A 80 9.41 11.09 -6.81
C THR A 80 8.33 11.82 -6.02
N LYS A 81 7.51 11.10 -5.26
CA LYS A 81 6.49 11.68 -4.36
C LYS A 81 7.08 12.59 -3.29
N LYS A 82 8.28 12.26 -2.79
CA LYS A 82 9.04 13.07 -1.83
C LYS A 82 9.82 14.24 -2.48
N GLY A 83 9.67 14.46 -3.78
CA GLY A 83 10.40 15.48 -4.52
C GLY A 83 11.88 15.19 -4.69
N LEU A 84 12.27 13.91 -4.58
CA LEU A 84 13.64 13.43 -4.78
C LEU A 84 13.80 12.88 -6.20
N GLU A 85 15.00 12.99 -6.76
CA GLU A 85 15.32 12.37 -8.05
C GLU A 85 15.21 10.84 -7.97
N PRO A 86 14.76 10.16 -9.05
CA PRO A 86 14.74 8.70 -9.10
C PRO A 86 16.16 8.13 -8.96
N LEU A 87 16.24 6.90 -8.46
CA LEU A 87 17.48 6.18 -8.21
C LEU A 87 17.80 5.18 -9.33
N TYR A 88 16.79 4.51 -9.89
CA TYR A 88 16.97 3.42 -10.84
C TYR A 88 16.66 3.84 -12.28
N HIS A 89 15.68 4.71 -12.47
CA HIS A 89 15.26 5.21 -13.78
C HIS A 89 15.65 6.67 -14.04
N THR A 90 15.18 7.21 -15.16
CA THR A 90 15.50 8.59 -15.58
C THR A 90 14.58 9.61 -14.93
N PRO A 91 15.02 10.86 -14.68
CA PRO A 91 14.15 11.90 -14.14
C PRO A 91 12.86 12.18 -14.93
N SER A 92 12.88 11.95 -16.25
CA SER A 92 11.70 12.11 -17.13
C SER A 92 10.74 10.92 -17.11
N GLN A 93 11.20 9.75 -16.68
CA GLN A 93 10.44 8.50 -16.62
C GLN A 93 10.92 7.73 -15.39
N PRO A 94 10.48 8.13 -14.18
CA PRO A 94 11.05 7.63 -12.94
C PRO A 94 10.55 6.23 -12.54
N TYR A 95 9.36 5.81 -12.94
CA TYR A 95 8.80 4.51 -12.57
C TYR A 95 7.74 4.07 -13.58
N THR A 96 7.42 2.77 -13.57
CA THR A 96 6.33 2.14 -14.30
C THR A 96 5.31 1.55 -13.33
N THR A 97 4.03 1.67 -13.65
CA THR A 97 2.93 1.01 -12.91
C THR A 97 2.22 0.03 -13.80
N ILE A 98 1.64 -1.01 -13.22
CA ILE A 98 0.86 -2.05 -13.91
C ILE A 98 -0.49 -2.25 -13.22
N SER A 99 -1.40 -2.98 -13.86
CA SER A 99 -2.66 -3.38 -13.24
C SER A 99 -2.44 -4.47 -12.18
N LYS A 100 -3.40 -4.65 -11.26
CA LYS A 100 -3.40 -5.75 -10.29
C LYS A 100 -3.23 -7.11 -10.97
N ASN A 101 -3.97 -7.35 -12.06
CA ASN A 101 -3.91 -8.64 -12.76
C ASN A 101 -2.52 -8.92 -13.33
N GLU A 102 -1.91 -7.92 -13.99
CA GLU A 102 -0.53 -8.03 -14.48
C GLU A 102 0.46 -8.26 -13.34
N TRP A 103 0.23 -7.62 -12.18
CA TRP A 103 1.09 -7.80 -11.01
C TRP A 103 0.97 -9.21 -10.41
N LEU A 104 -0.23 -9.77 -10.35
CA LEU A 104 -0.45 -11.15 -9.88
C LEU A 104 0.25 -12.18 -10.78
N GLU A 105 0.29 -11.94 -12.10
CA GLU A 105 1.03 -12.78 -13.04
C GLU A 105 2.56 -12.76 -12.80
N LEU A 106 3.09 -11.78 -12.05
CA LEU A 106 4.51 -11.70 -11.68
C LEU A 106 4.85 -12.41 -10.35
N LEU A 107 3.84 -12.78 -9.55
CA LEU A 107 4.02 -13.48 -8.27
C LEU A 107 4.07 -15.01 -8.41
N ASP A 108 3.53 -15.54 -9.50
CA ASP A 108 3.52 -16.98 -9.87
C ASP A 108 4.86 -17.46 -10.45
#